data_AF-A0A8D8K6G5-F1
#
_entry.id   AF-A0A8D8K6G5-F1
#
_cell.length_a   1.000
_cell.length_b   1.000
_cell.length_c   1.000
_cell.angle_alpha   90.00
_cell.angle_beta   90.00
_cell.angle_gamma   90.00
#
_symmetry.space_group_name_H-M   'P 1'
#
loop_
_entity.id
_entity.type
_entity.pdbx_description
1 polymer ?
#
loop_
_entity_poly.entity_id
_entity_poly.type
_entity_poly.pdbx_seq_one_letter_code
_entity_poly.pdbx_strand_id
1 'polypeptide(L)'
;MTEGATTTAIECLDSVVGQHEDSGAADQQHQQQEVTRIELNLLTGGHSDADAGKQQAVTMTNKVAKKEQLPERGSWGSKLDFILSVVGLAIGLGNVWRFPYLCYKNGGGAFLIPYFVTLFLAGIPMFFMELALGQMLTIGGLGVFKIAPIFKGIGYAAAVMSCWMNVYYIVILAWAIFYFFMSLRADVPWRTCDNPWNSVNCVNPYDRKDLLCWDSLGVNNTLTKICSLNSLNVTMSDLSDPVKEFWERRALMISSGIDQVGTIRWELAGTLLLVWILCYFCIWKGVKWTGKVVYFTALFPYFLLTILLIRGITLPGAFEGIKFYVSPNLSKLSESEVGCFWGLMIFGRFKW
;
A
#
# COMPACT_ATOMS: atom_id res chain seq x y z
N MET A 1 -17.47 -16.92 -9.43
CA MET A 1 -16.21 -16.37 -8.85
C MET A 1 -16.43 -15.32 -7.77
N THR A 2 -17.67 -14.88 -7.52
CA THR A 2 -18.02 -13.97 -6.43
C THR A 2 -18.04 -14.64 -5.05
N GLU A 3 -18.25 -15.96 -4.95
CA GLU A 3 -18.29 -16.68 -3.66
C GLU A 3 -16.92 -16.86 -2.99
N GLY A 4 -15.83 -16.91 -3.75
CA GLY A 4 -14.47 -17.06 -3.20
C GLY A 4 -13.94 -15.79 -2.51
N ALA A 5 -14.32 -14.62 -3.00
CA ALA A 5 -13.94 -13.32 -2.42
C ALA A 5 -14.76 -12.99 -1.16
N THR A 6 -16.02 -13.41 -1.10
CA THR A 6 -16.84 -13.29 0.12
C THR A 6 -16.35 -14.24 1.22
N THR A 7 -15.91 -15.45 0.87
CA THR A 7 -15.39 -16.43 1.84
C THR A 7 -14.06 -15.98 2.45
N THR A 8 -13.14 -15.41 1.66
CA THR A 8 -11.88 -14.84 2.19
C THR A 8 -12.08 -13.55 2.98
N ALA A 9 -13.08 -12.74 2.63
CA ALA A 9 -13.46 -11.58 3.43
C ALA A 9 -14.07 -11.99 4.78
N ILE A 10 -14.87 -13.06 4.82
CA ILE A 10 -15.44 -13.63 6.04
C ILE A 10 -14.35 -14.28 6.90
N GLU A 11 -13.40 -15.04 6.33
CA GLU A 11 -12.27 -15.62 7.10
C GLU A 11 -11.33 -14.55 7.68
N CYS A 12 -11.13 -13.43 6.98
CA CYS A 12 -10.35 -12.30 7.48
C CYS A 12 -11.13 -11.50 8.54
N LEU A 13 -12.45 -11.35 8.38
CA LEU A 13 -13.32 -10.76 9.41
C LEU A 13 -13.39 -11.66 10.64
N ASP A 14 -13.54 -12.97 10.50
CA ASP A 14 -13.65 -13.94 11.60
C ASP A 14 -12.32 -14.09 12.34
N SER A 15 -11.17 -13.99 11.65
CA SER A 15 -9.86 -13.95 12.29
C SER A 15 -9.65 -12.66 13.09
N VAL A 16 -10.18 -11.53 12.62
CA VAL A 16 -10.08 -10.21 13.30
C VAL A 16 -11.15 -10.03 14.40
N VAL A 17 -12.37 -10.56 14.21
CA VAL A 17 -13.48 -10.52 15.17
C VAL A 17 -13.27 -11.55 16.28
N GLY A 18 -12.80 -12.76 15.95
CA GLY A 18 -12.46 -13.79 16.94
C GLY A 18 -11.35 -13.36 17.91
N GLN A 19 -10.34 -12.62 17.42
CA GLN A 19 -9.34 -12.00 18.31
C GLN A 19 -9.88 -10.85 19.18
N HIS A 20 -11.02 -10.26 18.81
CA HIS A 20 -11.60 -9.08 19.47
C HIS A 20 -12.74 -9.40 20.45
N GLU A 21 -13.53 -10.46 20.22
CA GLU A 21 -14.51 -10.97 21.21
C GLU A 21 -13.81 -11.46 22.48
N ASP A 22 -12.69 -12.18 22.34
CA ASP A 22 -11.84 -12.58 23.46
C ASP A 22 -11.26 -11.37 24.22
N SER A 23 -10.99 -10.27 23.52
CA SER A 23 -10.46 -9.03 24.11
C SER A 23 -11.56 -8.15 24.76
N GLY A 24 -12.81 -8.24 24.29
CA GLY A 24 -13.96 -7.51 24.84
C GLY A 24 -14.51 -8.13 26.13
N ALA A 25 -14.50 -9.46 26.22
CA ALA A 25 -14.83 -10.20 27.43
C ALA A 25 -13.78 -9.95 28.54
N ALA A 26 -12.51 -9.77 28.17
CA ALA A 26 -11.41 -9.51 29.10
C ALA A 26 -11.49 -8.15 29.82
N ASP A 27 -11.94 -7.09 29.15
CA ASP A 27 -12.08 -5.75 29.76
C ASP A 27 -13.25 -5.68 30.76
N GLN A 28 -14.38 -6.35 30.48
CA GLN A 28 -15.49 -6.45 31.44
C GLN A 28 -15.09 -7.25 32.69
N GLN A 29 -14.25 -8.28 32.52
CA GLN A 29 -13.70 -9.05 33.65
C GLN A 29 -12.71 -8.24 34.49
N HIS A 30 -11.95 -7.31 33.91
CA HIS A 30 -11.00 -6.47 34.64
C HIS A 30 -11.69 -5.45 35.55
N GLN A 31 -12.81 -4.87 35.10
CA GLN A 31 -13.65 -3.98 35.95
C GLN A 31 -14.42 -4.76 37.03
N GLN A 32 -14.95 -5.95 36.71
CA GLN A 32 -15.60 -6.81 37.71
C GLN A 32 -14.58 -7.27 38.78
N GLN A 33 -13.34 -7.58 38.39
CA GLN A 33 -12.26 -8.00 39.30
C GLN A 33 -11.85 -6.89 40.29
N GLU A 34 -11.80 -5.62 39.89
CA GLU A 34 -11.48 -4.54 40.83
C GLU A 34 -12.60 -4.32 41.84
N VAL A 35 -13.87 -4.39 41.43
CA VAL A 35 -15.02 -4.26 42.34
C VAL A 35 -15.07 -5.42 43.35
N THR A 36 -14.87 -6.67 42.90
CA THR A 36 -14.82 -7.84 43.79
C THR A 36 -13.60 -7.80 44.72
N ARG A 37 -12.46 -7.26 44.28
CA ARG A 37 -11.26 -7.12 45.12
C ARG A 37 -11.43 -6.05 46.21
N ILE A 38 -12.17 -4.98 45.92
CA ILE A 38 -12.53 -3.95 46.91
C ILE A 38 -13.53 -4.52 47.93
N GLU A 39 -14.55 -5.28 47.50
CA GLU A 39 -15.47 -5.97 48.42
C GLU A 39 -14.75 -6.99 49.31
N LEU A 40 -13.80 -7.76 48.77
CA LEU A 40 -13.05 -8.75 49.56
C LEU A 40 -12.11 -8.11 50.60
N ASN A 41 -11.53 -6.95 50.28
CA ASN A 41 -10.70 -6.19 51.22
C ASN A 41 -11.53 -5.53 52.35
N LEU A 42 -12.79 -5.16 52.07
CA LEU A 42 -13.71 -4.66 53.09
C LEU A 42 -14.16 -5.76 54.06
N LEU A 43 -14.35 -6.99 53.57
CA LEU A 43 -14.77 -8.14 54.39
C LEU A 43 -13.67 -8.72 55.28
N THR A 44 -12.39 -8.45 54.98
CA THR A 44 -11.23 -9.01 55.70
C THR A 44 -10.64 -8.07 56.76
N GLY A 45 -11.20 -6.87 56.93
CA GLY A 45 -10.77 -5.88 57.94
C GLY A 45 -11.33 -6.07 59.36
N GLY A 46 -12.05 -7.16 59.64
CA GLY A 46 -12.68 -7.45 60.94
C GLY A 46 -12.06 -8.67 61.64
N HIS A 47 -11.87 -8.54 62.95
CA HIS A 47 -11.11 -9.39 63.87
C HIS A 47 -11.40 -10.92 63.87
N SER A 48 -10.31 -11.68 64.08
CA SER A 48 -10.17 -12.97 64.79
C SER A 48 -11.23 -14.08 64.63
N ASP A 49 -10.91 -15.12 63.85
CA ASP A 49 -10.99 -16.53 64.29
C ASP A 49 -10.21 -17.44 63.32
N ALA A 50 -9.25 -18.18 63.86
CA ALA A 50 -8.28 -18.99 63.13
C ALA A 50 -8.66 -20.48 63.19
N ASP A 51 -8.80 -21.12 62.02
CA ASP A 51 -8.01 -22.29 61.60
C ASP A 51 -8.71 -23.11 60.49
N ALA A 52 -10.05 -23.04 60.37
CA ALA A 52 -10.78 -23.69 59.27
C ALA A 52 -10.79 -22.87 57.95
N GLY A 53 -10.64 -21.55 58.03
CA GLY A 53 -10.67 -20.64 56.86
C GLY A 53 -9.37 -20.59 56.05
N LYS A 54 -8.23 -21.01 56.62
CA LYS A 54 -6.92 -20.94 55.93
C LYS A 54 -6.80 -21.94 54.78
N GLN A 55 -7.40 -23.12 54.89
CA GLN A 55 -7.33 -24.13 53.82
C GLN A 55 -8.25 -23.79 52.63
N GLN A 56 -9.41 -23.17 52.88
CA GLN A 56 -10.27 -22.65 51.80
C GLN A 56 -9.68 -21.40 51.14
N ALA A 57 -9.03 -20.51 51.90
CA ALA A 57 -8.32 -19.36 51.35
C ALA A 57 -7.14 -19.79 50.45
N VAL A 58 -6.33 -20.76 50.88
CA VAL A 58 -5.19 -21.28 50.09
C VAL A 58 -5.63 -22.05 48.83
N THR A 59 -6.76 -22.75 48.90
CA THR A 59 -7.33 -23.48 47.74
C THR A 59 -8.01 -22.52 46.75
N MET A 60 -8.63 -21.43 47.21
CA MET A 60 -9.17 -20.37 46.34
C MET A 60 -8.07 -19.49 45.73
N THR A 61 -6.99 -19.19 46.44
CA THR A 61 -5.84 -18.46 45.84
C THR A 61 -5.17 -19.29 44.75
N ASN A 62 -5.10 -20.62 44.89
CA ASN A 62 -4.53 -21.48 43.86
C ASN A 62 -5.46 -21.66 42.64
N LYS A 63 -6.77 -21.48 42.77
CA LYS A 63 -7.71 -21.47 41.62
C LYS A 63 -7.80 -20.11 40.91
N VAL A 64 -7.53 -19.00 41.60
CA VAL A 64 -7.47 -17.65 40.99
C VAL A 64 -6.11 -17.37 40.33
N ALA A 65 -5.06 -18.13 40.68
CA ALA A 65 -3.71 -18.01 40.10
C ALA A 65 -3.52 -18.74 38.76
N LYS A 66 -4.58 -19.27 38.14
CA LYS A 66 -4.56 -19.67 36.73
C LYS A 66 -5.11 -18.52 35.88
N LYS A 67 -4.51 -17.34 36.03
CA LYS A 67 -4.65 -16.26 35.05
C LYS A 67 -4.05 -16.78 33.76
N GLU A 68 -4.87 -16.94 32.72
CA GLU A 68 -4.38 -16.92 31.35
C GLU A 68 -3.57 -15.62 31.22
N GLN A 69 -2.24 -15.74 31.23
CA GLN A 69 -1.35 -14.61 30.95
C GLN A 69 -1.61 -14.22 29.51
N LEU A 70 -2.46 -13.22 29.31
CA LEU A 70 -2.62 -12.55 28.03
C LEU A 70 -1.20 -12.25 27.50
N PRO A 71 -0.91 -12.57 26.22
CA PRO A 71 0.44 -12.42 25.70
C PRO A 71 0.90 -10.98 25.87
N GLU A 72 2.03 -10.79 26.56
CA GLU A 72 2.63 -9.48 26.80
C GLU A 72 2.88 -8.80 25.44
N ARG A 73 2.40 -7.56 25.29
CA ARG A 73 2.53 -6.80 24.04
C ARG A 73 4.00 -6.73 23.63
N GLY A 74 4.30 -7.18 22.42
CA GLY A 74 5.66 -7.13 21.88
C GLY A 74 6.19 -5.69 21.83
N SER A 75 7.34 -5.45 22.47
CA SER A 75 8.09 -4.20 22.35
C SER A 75 9.07 -4.23 21.17
N TRP A 76 9.36 -3.05 20.64
CA TRP A 76 10.40 -2.87 19.62
C TRP A 76 11.78 -3.14 20.22
N GLY A 77 12.67 -3.78 19.44
CA GLY A 77 14.03 -4.08 19.87
C GLY A 77 14.88 -2.81 20.02
N SER A 78 14.71 -1.85 19.12
CA SER A 78 15.38 -0.54 19.17
C SER A 78 14.46 0.60 18.73
N LYS A 79 14.82 1.84 19.10
CA LYS A 79 14.12 3.05 18.62
C LYS A 79 14.23 3.22 17.10
N LEU A 80 15.35 2.77 16.52
CA LEU A 80 15.56 2.82 15.06
C LEU A 80 14.65 1.83 14.33
N ASP A 81 14.37 0.67 14.91
CA ASP A 81 13.42 -0.30 14.34
C ASP A 81 12.04 0.34 14.19
N PHE A 82 11.62 1.11 15.20
CA PHE A 82 10.35 1.83 15.17
C PHE A 82 10.37 2.94 14.11
N ILE A 83 11.38 3.81 14.12
CA ILE A 83 11.49 4.93 13.17
C ILE A 83 11.53 4.43 11.72
N LEU A 84 12.34 3.40 11.43
CA LEU A 84 12.43 2.81 10.10
C LEU A 84 11.13 2.12 9.68
N SER A 85 10.39 1.53 10.61
CA SER A 85 9.05 0.96 10.32
C SER A 85 8.05 2.04 9.94
N VAL A 86 8.06 3.17 10.65
CA VAL A 86 7.20 4.32 10.33
C VAL A 86 7.60 4.98 9.01
N VAL A 87 8.91 5.12 8.74
CA VAL A 87 9.43 5.62 7.48
C VAL A 87 9.07 4.67 6.32
N GLY A 88 9.23 3.36 6.52
CA GLY A 88 8.85 2.35 5.54
C GLY A 88 7.35 2.38 5.22
N LEU A 89 6.48 2.62 6.20
CA LEU A 89 5.05 2.81 6.00
C LEU A 89 4.73 4.08 5.17
N ALA A 90 5.46 5.17 5.44
CA ALA A 90 5.26 6.44 4.72
C ALA A 90 5.79 6.41 3.27
N ILE A 91 6.65 5.45 2.93
CA ILE A 91 7.24 5.31 1.60
C ILE A 91 6.51 4.22 0.83
N GLY A 92 5.51 4.61 0.05
CA GLY A 92 4.81 3.72 -0.87
C GLY A 92 5.28 3.85 -2.31
N LEU A 93 4.89 2.89 -3.15
CA LEU A 93 5.02 2.98 -4.62
C LEU A 93 4.46 4.30 -5.16
N GLY A 94 3.37 4.82 -4.59
CA GLY A 94 2.78 6.09 -4.98
C GLY A 94 3.74 7.30 -4.94
N ASN A 95 4.78 7.25 -4.09
CA ASN A 95 5.78 8.32 -4.03
C ASN A 95 6.66 8.37 -5.28
N VAL A 96 6.85 7.23 -5.96
CA VAL A 96 7.77 7.08 -7.10
C VAL A 96 7.14 7.54 -8.42
N TRP A 97 5.86 7.24 -8.65
CA TRP A 97 5.21 7.50 -9.96
C TRP A 97 4.00 8.43 -9.86
N ARG A 98 3.13 8.25 -8.85
CA ARG A 98 1.90 9.05 -8.73
C ARG A 98 2.20 10.52 -8.40
N PHE A 99 3.15 10.78 -7.51
CA PHE A 99 3.50 12.16 -7.15
C PHE A 99 4.11 12.93 -8.32
N PRO A 100 5.15 12.42 -9.04
CA PRO A 100 5.66 13.12 -10.21
C PRO A 100 4.61 13.31 -11.30
N TYR A 101 3.77 12.29 -11.55
CA TYR A 101 2.69 12.36 -12.53
C TYR A 101 1.67 13.45 -12.18
N LEU A 102 1.27 13.54 -10.91
CA LEU A 102 0.29 14.54 -10.49
C LEU A 102 0.88 15.96 -10.49
N CYS A 103 2.14 16.13 -10.06
CA CYS A 103 2.85 17.40 -10.19
C CYS A 103 2.89 17.84 -11.66
N TYR A 104 3.24 16.91 -12.56
CA TYR A 104 3.29 17.17 -14.00
C TYR A 104 1.92 17.63 -14.55
N LYS A 105 0.84 16.92 -14.23
CA LYS A 105 -0.51 17.26 -14.71
C LYS A 105 -1.03 18.59 -14.17
N ASN A 106 -0.66 18.95 -12.95
CA ASN A 106 -1.22 20.09 -12.21
C ASN A 106 -0.32 21.34 -12.19
N GLY A 107 0.47 21.55 -13.25
CA GLY A 107 1.25 22.79 -13.41
C GLY A 107 2.69 22.73 -12.92
N GLY A 108 3.25 21.53 -12.79
CA GLY A 108 4.67 21.28 -12.50
C GLY A 108 5.08 21.82 -11.13
N GLY A 109 6.08 22.68 -11.11
CA GLY A 109 6.63 23.26 -9.88
C GLY A 109 5.62 24.11 -9.11
N ALA A 110 4.60 24.66 -9.76
CA ALA A 110 3.54 25.44 -9.11
C ALA A 110 2.74 24.59 -8.11
N PHE A 111 2.55 23.30 -8.39
CA PHE A 111 1.86 22.36 -7.52
C PHE A 111 2.56 22.13 -6.17
N LEU A 112 3.89 22.35 -6.10
CA LEU A 112 4.65 22.12 -4.88
C LEU A 112 4.31 23.11 -3.75
N ILE A 113 3.94 24.34 -4.07
CA ILE A 113 3.65 25.39 -3.07
C ILE A 113 2.48 24.95 -2.17
N PRO A 114 1.26 24.77 -2.69
CA PRO A 114 0.12 24.25 -1.94
C PRO A 114 0.31 22.81 -1.41
N TYR A 115 1.13 21.96 -2.05
CA TYR A 115 1.53 20.67 -1.45
C TYR A 115 2.26 20.87 -0.12
N PHE A 116 3.25 21.77 -0.05
CA PHE A 116 3.95 22.04 1.21
C PHE A 116 3.05 22.74 2.24
N VAL A 117 2.20 23.68 1.82
CA VAL A 117 1.23 24.35 2.72
C VAL A 117 0.32 23.33 3.38
N THR A 118 -0.29 22.43 2.62
CA THR A 118 -1.19 21.40 3.16
C THR A 118 -0.45 20.35 3.98
N LEU A 119 0.80 20.03 3.62
CA LEU A 119 1.67 19.14 4.40
C LEU A 119 1.97 19.71 5.80
N PHE A 120 2.32 21.01 5.90
CA PHE A 120 2.60 21.64 7.19
C PHE A 120 1.34 21.91 8.01
N LEU A 121 0.23 22.32 7.38
CA LEU A 121 -1.00 22.69 8.09
C LEU A 121 -1.87 21.49 8.49
N ALA A 122 -1.89 20.41 7.69
CA ALA A 122 -2.77 19.27 7.92
C ALA A 122 -2.01 17.94 8.06
N GLY A 123 -1.02 17.68 7.18
CA GLY A 123 -0.30 16.41 7.14
C GLY A 123 0.48 16.12 8.43
N ILE A 124 1.41 17.00 8.81
CA ILE A 124 2.27 16.84 9.99
C ILE A 124 1.44 16.80 11.29
N PRO A 125 0.48 17.72 11.54
CA PRO A 125 -0.34 17.65 12.73
C PRO A 125 -1.17 16.36 12.84
N MET A 126 -1.76 15.90 11.73
CA MET A 126 -2.55 14.67 11.72
C MET A 126 -1.69 13.43 12.01
N PHE A 127 -0.52 13.35 11.38
CA PHE A 127 0.43 12.26 11.61
C PHE A 127 0.92 12.23 13.06
N PHE A 128 1.27 13.39 13.63
CA PHE A 128 1.69 13.48 15.02
C PHE A 128 0.56 13.10 16.00
N MET A 129 -0.65 13.60 15.75
CA MET A 129 -1.83 13.26 16.55
C MET A 129 -2.09 11.74 16.56
N GLU A 130 -2.00 11.08 15.41
CA GLU A 130 -2.21 9.62 15.30
C GLU A 130 -1.14 8.81 16.03
N LEU A 131 0.13 9.20 15.90
CA LEU A 131 1.23 8.57 16.63
C LEU A 131 1.09 8.78 18.15
N ALA A 132 0.75 10.00 18.59
CA ALA A 132 0.55 10.31 19.99
C ALA A 132 -0.61 9.51 20.59
N LEU A 133 -1.75 9.45 19.91
CA LEU A 133 -2.90 8.64 20.33
C LEU A 133 -2.56 7.15 20.42
N GLY A 134 -1.84 6.60 19.43
CA GLY A 134 -1.40 5.20 19.43
C GLY A 134 -0.42 4.88 20.56
N GLN A 135 0.47 5.82 20.91
CA GLN A 135 1.40 5.67 22.02
C GLN A 135 0.72 5.79 23.39
N MET A 136 -0.19 6.76 23.56
CA MET A 136 -0.88 7.00 24.83
C MET A 136 -1.87 5.89 25.19
N LEU A 137 -2.66 5.44 24.20
CA LEU A 137 -3.71 4.45 24.46
C LEU A 137 -3.15 3.04 24.50
N THR A 138 -2.03 2.77 23.83
CA THR A 138 -1.41 1.44 23.73
C THR A 138 -2.32 0.33 23.19
N ILE A 139 -3.46 0.70 22.62
CA ILE A 139 -4.50 -0.17 22.06
C ILE A 139 -4.39 -0.15 20.53
N GLY A 140 -4.75 -1.25 19.86
CA GLY A 140 -4.81 -1.31 18.39
C GLY A 140 -5.84 -0.35 17.78
N GLY A 141 -5.72 -0.08 16.47
CA GLY A 141 -6.55 0.93 15.79
C GLY A 141 -8.07 0.72 15.88
N LEU A 142 -8.53 -0.53 16.02
CA LEU A 142 -9.94 -0.86 16.24
C LEU A 142 -10.43 -0.48 17.66
N GLY A 143 -9.56 -0.57 18.66
CA GLY A 143 -9.89 -0.28 20.05
C GLY A 143 -9.66 1.16 20.48
N VAL A 144 -8.96 1.98 19.68
CA VAL A 144 -8.72 3.41 19.95
C VAL A 144 -10.03 4.20 20.12
N PHE A 145 -11.08 3.85 19.37
CA PHE A 145 -12.38 4.52 19.44
C PHE A 145 -13.23 4.14 20.66
N LYS A 146 -12.68 3.39 21.64
CA LYS A 146 -13.31 3.23 22.96
C LYS A 146 -13.39 4.57 23.74
N ILE A 147 -12.55 5.56 23.41
CA ILE A 147 -12.63 6.93 23.99
C ILE A 147 -13.97 7.61 23.65
N ALA A 148 -14.46 7.39 22.42
CA ALA A 148 -15.67 8.02 21.91
C ALA A 148 -16.51 6.96 21.18
N PRO A 149 -17.42 6.27 21.89
CA PRO A 149 -18.15 5.11 21.35
C PRO A 149 -19.02 5.45 20.13
N ILE A 150 -19.40 6.72 19.95
CA ILE A 150 -20.09 7.20 18.74
C ILE A 150 -19.26 7.00 17.47
N PHE A 151 -17.92 6.98 17.58
CA PHE A 151 -16.99 6.83 16.48
C PHE A 151 -16.45 5.40 16.32
N LYS A 152 -17.05 4.41 17.00
CA LYS A 152 -16.63 3.00 16.89
C LYS A 152 -16.64 2.48 15.44
N GLY A 153 -17.57 2.99 14.61
CA GLY A 153 -17.64 2.67 13.18
C GLY A 153 -16.41 3.07 12.37
N ILE A 154 -15.64 4.07 12.81
CA ILE A 154 -14.42 4.52 12.10
C ILE A 154 -13.35 3.43 12.14
N GLY A 155 -13.22 2.70 13.25
CA GLY A 155 -12.29 1.58 13.37
C GLY A 155 -12.61 0.48 12.37
N TYR A 156 -13.87 0.02 12.34
CA TYR A 156 -14.29 -1.03 11.40
C TYR A 156 -14.13 -0.59 9.94
N ALA A 157 -14.48 0.66 9.61
CA ALA A 157 -14.26 1.21 8.27
C ALA A 157 -12.77 1.22 7.89
N ALA A 158 -11.87 1.60 8.81
CA ALA A 158 -10.43 1.58 8.57
C ALA A 158 -9.89 0.17 8.33
N ALA A 159 -10.40 -0.85 9.06
CA ALA A 159 -10.02 -2.24 8.84
C ALA A 159 -10.50 -2.77 7.49
N VAL A 160 -11.74 -2.48 7.08
CA VAL A 160 -12.26 -2.87 5.76
C VAL A 160 -11.47 -2.22 4.63
N MET A 161 -11.19 -0.91 4.76
CA MET A 161 -10.38 -0.18 3.78
C MET A 161 -8.95 -0.75 3.69
N SER A 162 -8.35 -1.10 4.82
CA SER A 162 -7.04 -1.77 4.86
C SER A 162 -7.09 -3.14 4.19
N CYS A 163 -8.16 -3.92 4.39
CA CYS A 163 -8.34 -5.22 3.72
C CYS A 163 -8.39 -5.06 2.19
N TRP A 164 -9.24 -4.15 1.67
CA TRP A 164 -9.30 -3.87 0.23
C TRP A 164 -7.97 -3.35 -0.33
N MET A 165 -7.24 -2.57 0.47
CA MET A 165 -5.93 -2.09 0.09
C MET A 165 -4.94 -3.25 -0.11
N ASN A 166 -4.89 -4.17 0.85
CA ASN A 166 -4.00 -5.32 0.79
C ASN A 166 -4.26 -6.19 -0.46
N VAL A 167 -5.54 -6.41 -0.80
CA VAL A 167 -5.94 -7.18 -2.00
C VAL A 167 -5.44 -6.52 -3.28
N TYR A 168 -5.49 -5.19 -3.39
CA TYR A 168 -4.99 -4.48 -4.57
C TYR A 168 -3.45 -4.45 -4.62
N TYR A 169 -2.80 -4.16 -3.50
CA TYR A 169 -1.34 -3.99 -3.47
C TYR A 169 -0.58 -5.30 -3.69
N ILE A 170 -1.10 -6.43 -3.22
CA ILE A 170 -0.45 -7.73 -3.44
C ILE A 170 -0.39 -8.08 -4.93
N VAL A 171 -1.38 -7.65 -5.72
CA VAL A 171 -1.41 -7.84 -7.18
C VAL A 171 -0.32 -6.99 -7.86
N ILE A 172 -0.12 -5.75 -7.44
CA ILE A 172 0.97 -4.91 -7.97
C ILE A 172 2.33 -5.53 -7.66
N LEU A 173 2.52 -6.04 -6.44
CA LEU A 173 3.76 -6.74 -6.07
C LEU A 173 3.97 -7.99 -6.94
N ALA A 174 2.91 -8.72 -7.27
CA ALA A 174 3.00 -9.87 -8.17
C ALA A 174 3.48 -9.47 -9.57
N TRP A 175 2.97 -8.36 -10.11
CA TRP A 175 3.47 -7.81 -11.36
C TRP A 175 4.95 -7.44 -11.26
N ALA A 176 5.38 -6.78 -10.18
CA ALA A 176 6.79 -6.42 -10.00
C ALA A 176 7.71 -7.65 -9.97
N ILE A 177 7.33 -8.72 -9.26
CA ILE A 177 8.07 -9.99 -9.23
C ILE A 177 8.07 -10.66 -10.62
N PHE A 178 6.95 -10.64 -11.34
CA PHE A 178 6.86 -11.15 -12.70
C PHE A 178 7.85 -10.43 -13.64
N TYR A 179 7.90 -9.09 -13.59
CA TYR A 179 8.86 -8.30 -14.36
C TYR A 179 10.31 -8.56 -13.93
N PHE A 180 10.56 -8.76 -12.63
CA PHE A 180 11.87 -9.13 -12.12
C PHE A 180 12.37 -10.45 -12.68
N PHE A 181 11.53 -11.49 -12.76
CA PHE A 181 11.95 -12.75 -13.38
C PHE A 181 12.13 -12.64 -14.90
N MET A 182 11.31 -11.84 -15.57
CA MET A 182 11.44 -11.60 -17.01
C MET A 182 12.69 -10.78 -17.37
N SER A 183 13.20 -9.95 -16.47
CA SER A 183 14.43 -9.17 -16.69
C SER A 183 15.73 -9.98 -16.47
N LEU A 184 15.66 -11.21 -15.94
CA LEU A 184 16.82 -12.11 -15.82
C LEU A 184 17.24 -12.73 -17.16
N ARG A 185 16.44 -12.54 -18.22
CA ARG A 185 16.79 -12.99 -19.58
C ARG A 185 17.89 -12.09 -20.16
N ALA A 186 18.74 -12.67 -21.02
CA ALA A 186 19.82 -11.92 -21.68
C ALA A 186 19.30 -10.72 -22.47
N ASP A 187 18.20 -10.91 -23.20
CA ASP A 187 17.44 -9.84 -23.85
C ASP A 187 16.07 -9.68 -23.18
N VAL A 188 15.73 -8.45 -22.79
CA VAL A 188 14.44 -8.16 -22.19
C VAL A 188 13.32 -8.25 -23.24
N PRO A 189 12.19 -8.92 -22.91
CA PRO A 189 11.17 -9.26 -23.92
C PRO A 189 10.40 -8.05 -24.46
N TRP A 190 10.45 -6.90 -23.80
CA TRP A 190 9.84 -5.65 -24.24
C TRP A 190 10.80 -4.74 -25.04
N ARG A 191 11.99 -5.23 -25.41
CA ARG A 191 12.97 -4.48 -26.22
C ARG A 191 12.62 -4.46 -27.70
N THR A 192 12.12 -5.56 -28.24
CA THR A 192 11.91 -5.76 -29.69
C THR A 192 10.45 -6.08 -30.01
N CYS A 193 10.07 -5.83 -31.27
CA CYS A 193 8.76 -6.19 -31.79
C CYS A 193 8.68 -7.65 -32.30
N ASP A 194 9.78 -8.42 -32.23
CA ASP A 194 9.89 -9.79 -32.75
C ASP A 194 9.41 -10.85 -31.75
N ASN A 195 8.19 -10.71 -31.24
CA ASN A 195 7.62 -11.65 -30.27
C ASN A 195 6.23 -12.12 -30.69
N PRO A 196 5.80 -13.34 -30.27
CA PRO A 196 4.53 -13.93 -30.72
C PRO A 196 3.27 -13.19 -30.23
N TRP A 197 3.39 -12.31 -29.25
CA TRP A 197 2.28 -11.48 -28.75
C TRP A 197 2.18 -10.11 -29.42
N ASN A 198 3.18 -9.72 -30.22
CA ASN A 198 3.22 -8.41 -30.83
C ASN A 198 2.33 -8.35 -32.08
N SER A 199 1.73 -7.19 -32.32
CA SER A 199 0.93 -6.93 -33.51
C SER A 199 1.78 -6.42 -34.66
N VAL A 200 1.20 -6.41 -35.85
CA VAL A 200 1.83 -5.82 -37.05
C VAL A 200 2.09 -4.32 -36.91
N ASN A 201 1.44 -3.63 -35.97
CA ASN A 201 1.59 -2.19 -35.73
C ASN A 201 2.68 -1.85 -34.70
N CYS A 202 3.38 -2.85 -34.17
CA CYS A 202 4.44 -2.65 -33.19
C CYS A 202 5.67 -2.00 -33.82
N VAL A 203 6.13 -0.89 -33.25
CA VAL A 203 7.35 -0.19 -33.69
C VAL A 203 8.17 0.24 -32.48
N ASN A 204 9.48 0.01 -32.53
CA ASN A 204 10.39 0.49 -31.50
C ASN A 204 10.43 2.03 -31.48
N PRO A 205 10.37 2.70 -30.31
CA PRO A 205 10.51 4.15 -30.22
C PRO A 205 11.73 4.75 -30.91
N TYR A 206 12.84 4.00 -31.02
CA TYR A 206 14.04 4.45 -31.72
C TYR A 206 13.82 4.47 -33.23
N ASP A 207 13.33 3.36 -33.79
CA ASP A 207 13.05 3.21 -35.22
C ASP A 207 11.86 4.09 -35.66
N ARG A 208 10.94 4.42 -34.73
CA ARG A 208 9.78 5.28 -34.99
C ARG A 208 10.16 6.64 -35.61
N LYS A 209 11.34 7.16 -35.27
CA LYS A 209 11.82 8.45 -35.81
C LYS A 209 12.30 8.36 -37.26
N ASP A 210 12.71 7.17 -37.69
CA ASP A 210 13.26 6.94 -39.02
C ASP A 210 12.20 6.46 -40.03
N LEU A 211 10.95 6.27 -39.59
CA LEU A 211 9.83 5.90 -40.46
C LEU A 211 9.48 7.02 -41.44
N LEU A 212 9.20 6.62 -42.68
CA LEU A 212 8.65 7.50 -43.70
C LEU A 212 7.19 7.80 -43.38
N CYS A 213 6.94 9.02 -42.90
CA CYS A 213 5.62 9.51 -42.54
C CYS A 213 5.24 10.73 -43.38
N TRP A 214 3.97 10.80 -43.79
CA TRP A 214 3.40 11.94 -44.50
C TRP A 214 2.05 12.33 -43.89
N ASP A 215 1.67 13.59 -44.09
CA ASP A 215 0.35 14.06 -43.70
C ASP A 215 -0.64 13.74 -44.82
N SER A 216 -1.79 13.18 -44.44
CA SER A 216 -2.90 12.90 -45.33
C SER A 216 -4.14 13.64 -44.84
N LEU A 217 -4.93 14.15 -45.78
CA LEU A 217 -6.19 14.80 -45.46
C LEU A 217 -7.26 13.71 -45.29
N GLY A 218 -7.70 13.51 -44.06
CA GLY A 218 -8.76 12.55 -43.73
C GLY A 218 -10.14 13.00 -44.21
N VAL A 219 -11.10 12.08 -44.20
CA VAL A 219 -12.49 12.27 -44.68
C VAL A 219 -13.21 13.44 -43.97
N ASN A 220 -12.77 13.81 -42.76
CA ASN A 220 -13.35 14.88 -41.94
C ASN A 220 -12.56 16.21 -41.98
N ASN A 221 -11.72 16.44 -43.00
CA ASN A 221 -10.78 17.58 -43.06
C ASN A 221 -9.74 17.61 -41.91
N THR A 222 -9.54 16.49 -41.22
CA THR A 222 -8.50 16.35 -40.21
C THR A 222 -7.18 15.94 -40.86
N LEU A 223 -6.10 16.63 -40.51
CA LEU A 223 -4.75 16.23 -40.89
C LEU A 223 -4.35 15.01 -40.07
N THR A 224 -4.21 13.86 -40.72
CA THR A 224 -3.75 12.62 -40.08
C THR A 224 -2.37 12.25 -40.62
N LYS A 225 -1.44 11.99 -39.70
CA LYS A 225 -0.09 11.55 -40.05
C LYS A 225 -0.09 10.04 -40.28
N ILE A 226 0.23 9.61 -41.48
CA ILE A 226 0.33 8.20 -41.90
C ILE A 226 1.80 7.85 -42.06
N CYS A 227 2.17 6.63 -41.69
CA CYS A 227 3.53 6.13 -41.82
C CYS A 227 3.56 4.78 -42.52
N SER A 228 4.61 4.56 -43.31
CA SER A 228 4.85 3.27 -43.95
C SER A 228 5.58 2.34 -42.99
N LEU A 229 4.98 1.17 -42.76
CA LEU A 229 5.54 0.11 -41.93
C LEU A 229 5.44 -1.23 -42.67
N ASN A 230 6.56 -1.88 -42.98
CA ASN A 230 6.58 -3.18 -43.69
C ASN A 230 5.64 -3.21 -44.92
N SER A 231 5.64 -2.14 -45.71
CA SER A 231 4.79 -1.94 -46.91
C SER A 231 3.29 -1.74 -46.65
N LEU A 232 2.87 -1.52 -45.41
CA LEU A 232 1.52 -1.13 -45.01
C LEU A 232 1.49 0.34 -44.59
N ASN A 233 0.37 1.00 -44.86
CA ASN A 233 0.13 2.38 -44.46
C ASN A 233 -0.68 2.38 -43.16
N VAL A 234 -0.08 2.84 -42.06
CA VAL A 234 -0.70 2.84 -40.73
C VAL A 234 -0.76 4.27 -40.20
N THR A 235 -1.85 4.59 -39.47
CA THR A 235 -1.97 5.91 -38.85
C THR A 235 -1.07 6.02 -37.62
N MET A 236 -0.51 7.21 -37.36
CA MET A 236 0.34 7.45 -36.20
C MET A 236 -0.32 7.17 -34.85
N SER A 237 -1.66 7.27 -34.76
CA SER A 237 -2.43 6.92 -33.57
C SER A 237 -2.53 5.42 -33.31
N ASP A 238 -2.38 4.60 -34.35
CA ASP A 238 -2.52 3.14 -34.26
C ASP A 238 -1.18 2.43 -34.01
N LEU A 239 -0.06 3.17 -34.03
CA LEU A 239 1.25 2.63 -33.70
C LEU A 239 1.35 2.33 -32.21
N SER A 240 1.82 1.13 -31.89
CA SER A 240 2.01 0.65 -30.53
C SER A 240 3.50 0.46 -30.22
N ASP A 241 3.88 0.70 -28.98
CA ASP A 241 5.24 0.45 -28.49
C ASP A 241 5.38 -0.99 -27.98
N PRO A 242 6.54 -1.65 -28.16
CA PRO A 242 6.76 -3.02 -27.69
C PRO A 242 6.58 -3.17 -26.18
N VAL A 243 6.87 -2.11 -25.41
CA VAL A 243 6.64 -2.06 -23.95
C VAL A 243 5.15 -2.09 -23.62
N LYS A 244 4.34 -1.33 -24.37
CA LYS A 244 2.89 -1.28 -24.19
C LYS A 244 2.25 -2.61 -24.59
N GLU A 245 2.66 -3.17 -25.73
CA GLU A 245 2.13 -4.47 -26.18
C GLU A 245 2.55 -5.61 -25.24
N PHE A 246 3.77 -5.59 -24.72
CA PHE A 246 4.19 -6.56 -23.71
C PHE A 246 3.28 -6.47 -22.47
N TRP A 247 2.98 -5.27 -21.98
CA TRP A 247 2.09 -5.10 -20.83
C TRP A 247 0.65 -5.56 -21.10
N GLU A 248 0.05 -5.10 -22.20
CA GLU A 248 -1.36 -5.34 -22.51
C GLU A 248 -1.63 -6.76 -23.02
N ARG A 249 -0.80 -7.25 -23.95
CA ARG A 249 -1.03 -8.51 -24.66
C ARG A 249 -0.32 -9.71 -24.02
N ARG A 250 0.86 -9.52 -23.40
CA ARG A 250 1.62 -10.63 -22.79
C ARG A 250 1.51 -10.70 -21.29
N ALA A 251 1.73 -9.61 -20.56
CA ALA A 251 1.73 -9.63 -19.10
C ALA A 251 0.30 -9.75 -18.56
N LEU A 252 -0.58 -8.81 -18.92
CA LEU A 252 -1.96 -8.80 -18.44
C LEU A 252 -2.88 -9.69 -19.25
N MET A 253 -2.73 -9.75 -20.59
CA MET A 253 -3.77 -10.25 -21.50
C MET A 253 -5.12 -9.56 -21.20
N ILE A 254 -5.13 -8.25 -21.38
CA ILE A 254 -6.30 -7.42 -21.07
C ILE A 254 -7.50 -7.89 -21.92
N SER A 255 -8.63 -8.13 -21.26
CA SER A 255 -9.87 -8.49 -21.94
C SER A 255 -10.52 -7.27 -22.60
N SER A 256 -11.48 -7.50 -23.49
CA SER A 256 -12.21 -6.44 -24.18
C SER A 256 -13.14 -5.63 -23.26
N GLY A 257 -13.50 -6.17 -22.09
CA GLY A 257 -14.37 -5.51 -21.14
C GLY A 257 -14.39 -6.18 -19.76
N ILE A 258 -14.91 -5.46 -18.76
CA ILE A 258 -14.96 -5.91 -17.36
C ILE A 258 -15.86 -7.14 -17.16
N ASP A 259 -16.87 -7.30 -18.02
CA ASP A 259 -17.82 -8.43 -17.97
C ASP A 259 -17.17 -9.76 -18.39
N GLN A 260 -16.06 -9.69 -19.13
CA GLN A 260 -15.34 -10.86 -19.64
C GLN A 260 -14.01 -10.99 -18.92
N VAL A 261 -13.98 -11.73 -17.82
CA VAL A 261 -12.80 -11.93 -16.96
C VAL A 261 -11.69 -12.80 -17.59
N GLY A 262 -11.93 -13.36 -18.78
CA GLY A 262 -10.93 -14.12 -19.53
C GLY A 262 -10.47 -15.41 -18.83
N THR A 263 -9.23 -15.83 -19.10
CA THR A 263 -8.60 -17.02 -18.51
C THR A 263 -7.55 -16.63 -17.46
N ILE A 264 -7.37 -17.48 -16.45
CA ILE A 264 -6.37 -17.25 -15.40
C ILE A 264 -4.97 -17.51 -15.99
N ARG A 265 -4.10 -16.51 -15.88
CA ARG A 265 -2.69 -16.60 -16.26
C ARG A 265 -1.88 -17.26 -15.14
N TRP A 266 -1.52 -18.53 -15.34
CA TRP A 266 -0.76 -19.32 -14.36
C TRP A 266 0.59 -18.70 -13.96
N GLU A 267 1.28 -18.00 -14.87
CA GLU A 267 2.52 -17.28 -14.56
C GLU A 267 2.29 -16.15 -13.52
N LEU A 268 1.20 -15.40 -13.67
CA LEU A 268 0.81 -14.35 -12.72
C LEU A 268 0.26 -14.96 -11.41
N ALA A 269 -0.51 -16.04 -11.50
CA ALA A 269 -1.00 -16.75 -10.31
C ALA A 269 0.17 -17.32 -9.47
N GLY A 270 1.20 -17.86 -10.12
CA GLY A 270 2.40 -18.37 -9.45
C GLY A 270 3.21 -17.27 -8.78
N THR A 271 3.40 -16.13 -9.45
CA THR A 271 4.07 -14.97 -8.84
C THR A 271 3.24 -14.36 -7.70
N LEU A 272 1.92 -14.34 -7.81
CA LEU A 272 1.03 -13.92 -6.72
C LEU A 272 1.17 -14.82 -5.49
N LEU A 273 1.16 -16.15 -5.68
CA LEU A 273 1.38 -17.12 -4.60
C LEU A 273 2.76 -16.91 -3.96
N LEU A 274 3.79 -16.65 -4.75
CA LEU A 274 5.13 -16.36 -4.24
C LEU A 274 5.14 -15.09 -3.37
N VAL A 275 4.48 -14.01 -3.79
CA VAL A 275 4.37 -12.79 -2.98
C VAL A 275 3.69 -13.09 -1.64
N TRP A 276 2.59 -13.84 -1.63
CA TRP A 276 1.90 -14.24 -0.40
C TRP A 276 2.83 -14.99 0.56
N ILE A 277 3.61 -15.95 0.04
CA ILE A 277 4.60 -16.69 0.84
C ILE A 277 5.66 -15.74 1.40
N LEU A 278 6.19 -14.83 0.59
CA LEU A 278 7.19 -13.84 1.03
C LEU A 278 6.62 -12.92 2.11
N CYS A 279 5.40 -12.39 1.92
CA CYS A 279 4.70 -11.57 2.90
C CYS A 279 4.43 -12.32 4.21
N TYR A 280 4.04 -13.59 4.13
CA TYR A 280 3.84 -14.44 5.31
C TYR A 280 5.14 -14.57 6.11
N PHE A 281 6.24 -14.95 5.46
CA PHE A 281 7.54 -15.02 6.12
C PHE A 281 7.95 -13.67 6.68
N CYS A 282 7.59 -12.57 6.00
CA CYS A 282 7.86 -11.20 6.44
C CYS A 282 7.23 -10.83 7.80
N ILE A 283 6.17 -11.56 8.21
CA ILE A 283 5.33 -11.20 9.36
C ILE A 283 5.27 -12.30 10.42
N TRP A 284 5.56 -13.58 10.08
CA TRP A 284 5.22 -14.75 10.90
C TRP A 284 5.75 -14.75 12.35
N LYS A 285 6.83 -13.98 12.64
CA LYS A 285 7.51 -13.92 13.94
C LYS A 285 7.21 -12.61 14.68
N GLY A 286 6.23 -11.85 14.19
CA GLY A 286 5.79 -10.58 14.72
C GLY A 286 6.80 -9.44 14.55
N VAL A 287 6.52 -8.34 15.25
CA VAL A 287 7.18 -7.03 15.10
C VAL A 287 8.70 -7.05 15.29
N LYS A 288 9.26 -7.94 16.13
CA LYS A 288 10.72 -8.02 16.32
C LYS A 288 11.45 -8.54 15.08
N TRP A 289 10.82 -9.47 14.35
CA TRP A 289 11.40 -10.01 13.12
C TRP A 289 11.08 -9.09 11.93
N THR A 290 9.84 -8.58 11.85
CA THR A 290 9.44 -7.60 10.84
C THR A 290 10.33 -6.36 10.89
N GLY A 291 10.61 -5.82 12.08
CA GLY A 291 11.49 -4.66 12.26
C GLY A 291 12.89 -4.88 11.68
N LYS A 292 13.43 -6.10 11.72
CA LYS A 292 14.73 -6.44 11.11
C LYS A 292 14.64 -6.46 9.58
N VAL A 293 13.57 -7.03 9.02
CA VAL A 293 13.37 -7.05 7.57
C VAL A 293 13.16 -5.65 7.00
N VAL A 294 12.49 -4.78 7.76
CA VAL A 294 12.26 -3.39 7.37
C VAL A 294 13.55 -2.62 7.13
N TYR A 295 14.67 -2.92 7.82
CA TYR A 295 15.95 -2.28 7.50
C TYR A 295 16.33 -2.46 6.04
N PHE A 296 16.14 -3.67 5.51
CA PHE A 296 16.42 -3.93 4.11
C PHE A 296 15.36 -3.30 3.21
N THR A 297 14.07 -3.55 3.48
CA THR A 297 12.99 -3.12 2.57
C THR A 297 12.78 -1.60 2.54
N ALA A 298 13.10 -0.87 3.60
CA ALA A 298 13.01 0.58 3.64
C ALA A 298 14.25 1.28 3.06
N LEU A 299 15.46 0.74 3.27
CA LEU A 299 16.70 1.37 2.80
C LEU A 299 17.01 1.05 1.33
N PHE A 300 16.69 -0.16 0.87
CA PHE A 300 17.00 -0.60 -0.49
C PHE A 300 16.39 0.29 -1.59
N PRO A 301 15.12 0.73 -1.49
CA PRO A 301 14.55 1.67 -2.46
C PRO A 301 15.32 3.00 -2.56
N TYR A 302 15.82 3.55 -1.44
CA TYR A 302 16.63 4.78 -1.47
C TYR A 302 17.95 4.59 -2.21
N PHE A 303 18.60 3.45 -1.97
CA PHE A 303 19.82 3.08 -2.67
C PHE A 303 19.58 2.98 -4.18
N LEU A 304 18.52 2.26 -4.60
CA LEU A 304 18.15 2.15 -6.01
C LEU A 304 17.79 3.51 -6.64
N LEU A 305 16.99 4.33 -5.95
CA LEU A 305 16.60 5.65 -6.44
C LEU A 305 17.82 6.57 -6.59
N THR A 306 18.83 6.45 -5.72
CA THR A 306 20.08 7.22 -5.85
C THR A 306 20.86 6.80 -7.09
N ILE A 307 20.98 5.51 -7.37
CA ILE A 307 21.62 5.02 -8.60
C ILE A 307 20.85 5.49 -9.84
N LEU A 308 19.52 5.38 -9.82
CA LEU A 308 18.66 5.83 -10.92
C LEU A 308 18.72 7.35 -11.11
N LEU A 309 18.89 8.12 -10.03
CA LEU A 309 19.08 9.57 -10.10
C LEU A 309 20.40 9.90 -10.79
N ILE A 310 21.52 9.31 -10.34
CA ILE A 310 22.85 9.52 -10.94
C ILE A 310 22.81 9.13 -12.41
N ARG A 311 22.21 7.98 -12.74
CA ARG A 311 22.08 7.56 -14.13
C ARG A 311 21.20 8.53 -14.91
N GLY A 312 20.05 8.91 -14.36
CA GLY A 312 19.09 9.83 -14.98
C GLY A 312 19.69 11.18 -15.37
N ILE A 313 20.51 11.79 -14.49
CA ILE A 313 21.17 13.07 -14.80
C ILE A 313 22.30 12.93 -15.84
N THR A 314 22.86 11.73 -16.04
CA THR A 314 23.88 11.48 -17.07
C THR A 314 23.32 11.25 -18.47
N LEU A 315 21.99 11.09 -18.62
CA LEU A 315 21.37 10.88 -19.92
C LEU A 315 21.29 12.20 -20.73
N PRO A 316 21.46 12.13 -22.06
CA PRO A 316 21.27 13.30 -22.91
C PRO A 316 19.81 13.78 -22.84
N GLY A 317 19.61 15.09 -22.73
CA GLY A 317 18.26 15.68 -22.65
C GLY A 317 17.61 15.61 -21.26
N ALA A 318 18.27 15.09 -20.22
CA ALA A 318 17.72 15.00 -18.87
C ALA A 318 17.30 16.38 -18.30
N PHE A 319 18.04 17.44 -18.66
CA PHE A 319 17.75 18.79 -18.19
C PHE A 319 16.41 19.35 -18.69
N GLU A 320 15.95 18.94 -19.89
CA GLU A 320 14.67 19.39 -20.44
C GLU A 320 13.49 18.89 -19.60
N GLY A 321 13.54 17.61 -19.20
CA GLY A 321 12.52 17.02 -18.32
C GLY A 321 12.48 17.69 -16.94
N ILE A 322 13.65 17.96 -16.35
CA ILE A 322 13.74 18.66 -15.05
C ILE A 322 13.24 20.09 -15.17
N LYS A 323 13.66 20.83 -16.22
CA LYS A 323 13.22 22.20 -16.46
C LYS A 323 11.70 22.26 -16.62
N PHE A 324 11.11 21.32 -17.34
CA PHE A 324 9.66 21.24 -17.49
C PHE A 324 8.96 20.92 -16.16
N TYR A 325 9.50 19.97 -15.39
CA TYR A 325 8.94 19.58 -14.09
C TYR A 325 8.94 20.73 -13.07
N VAL A 326 10.00 21.54 -13.04
CA VAL A 326 10.17 22.64 -12.07
C VAL A 326 9.54 23.95 -12.55
N SER A 327 9.31 24.14 -13.86
CA SER A 327 8.71 25.37 -14.39
C SER A 327 7.30 25.59 -13.84
N PRO A 328 7.03 26.70 -13.12
CA PRO A 328 5.74 26.93 -12.50
C PRO A 328 4.72 27.49 -13.49
N ASN A 329 3.59 26.81 -13.67
CA ASN A 329 2.44 27.32 -14.41
C ASN A 329 1.31 27.73 -13.45
N LEU A 330 1.32 29.00 -13.02
CA LEU A 330 0.37 29.54 -12.04
C LEU A 330 -1.08 29.55 -12.52
N SER A 331 -1.32 29.60 -13.83
CA SER A 331 -2.65 29.53 -14.42
C SER A 331 -3.40 28.25 -14.07
N LYS A 332 -2.67 27.14 -13.88
CA LYS A 332 -3.25 25.85 -13.51
C LYS A 332 -3.64 25.72 -12.04
N LEU A 333 -3.13 26.59 -11.16
CA LEU A 333 -3.48 26.57 -9.73
C LEU A 333 -4.88 27.12 -9.44
N SER A 334 -5.42 27.97 -10.32
CA SER A 334 -6.76 28.55 -10.14
C SER A 334 -7.90 27.57 -10.49
N GLU A 335 -7.57 26.42 -11.08
CA GLU A 335 -8.55 25.41 -11.49
C GLU A 335 -8.99 24.59 -10.26
N SER A 336 -10.30 24.54 -10.01
CA SER A 336 -10.93 23.88 -8.83
C SER A 336 -10.54 22.40 -8.65
N GLU A 337 -10.18 21.71 -9.74
CA GLU A 337 -9.74 20.31 -9.70
C GLU A 337 -8.50 20.08 -8.83
N VAL A 338 -7.61 21.06 -8.73
CA VAL A 338 -6.41 20.92 -7.90
C VAL A 338 -6.81 20.89 -6.42
N GLY A 339 -7.85 21.66 -6.06
CA GLY A 339 -8.53 21.78 -4.76
C GLY A 339 -8.87 20.46 -4.06
N CYS A 340 -9.60 19.62 -4.77
CA CYS A 340 -10.10 18.35 -4.23
C CYS A 340 -8.98 17.28 -4.18
N PHE A 341 -8.02 17.36 -5.10
CA PHE A 341 -6.86 16.47 -5.14
C PHE A 341 -5.86 16.71 -3.98
N TRP A 342 -5.78 17.93 -3.42
CA TRP A 342 -4.87 18.26 -2.30
C TRP A 342 -5.12 17.38 -1.07
N GLY A 343 -6.39 17.26 -0.64
CA GLY A 343 -6.76 16.49 0.54
C GLY A 343 -6.59 14.98 0.33
N LEU A 344 -6.94 14.49 -0.86
CA LEU A 344 -6.84 13.08 -1.21
C LEU A 344 -5.37 12.61 -1.32
N MET A 345 -4.44 13.49 -1.72
CA MET A 345 -3.03 13.14 -1.89
C MET A 345 -2.29 12.98 -0.56
N ILE A 346 -2.56 13.84 0.43
CA ILE A 346 -1.95 13.72 1.76
C ILE A 346 -2.54 12.53 2.50
N PHE A 347 -3.87 12.37 2.47
CA PHE A 347 -4.52 11.23 3.11
C PHE A 347 -4.07 9.90 2.49
N GLY A 348 -3.94 9.88 1.16
CA GLY A 348 -3.39 8.74 0.45
C GLY A 348 -1.91 8.50 0.73
N ARG A 349 -1.06 9.50 0.99
CA ARG A 349 0.39 9.27 1.23
C ARG A 349 0.75 8.83 2.65
N PHE A 350 -0.02 9.24 3.66
CA PHE A 350 0.30 8.95 5.07
C PHE A 350 -0.42 7.70 5.61
N LYS A 351 -1.37 7.13 4.87
CA LYS A 351 -2.15 5.94 5.28
C LYS A 351 -2.20 4.89 4.17
N TRP A 352 -1.07 4.26 3.88
CA TRP A 352 -1.05 2.93 3.27
C TRP A 352 -0.80 1.89 4.34
#